data_AF-U7QV60-F1
#
_entry.id   AF-U7QV60-F1
#
_cell.length_a   1.000
_cell.length_b   1.000
_cell.length_c   1.000
_cell.angle_alpha   90.00
_cell.angle_beta   90.00
_cell.angle_gamma   90.00
#
_symmetry.space_group_name_H-M   'P 1'
#
loop_
_entity.id
_entity.type
_entity.pdbx_description
1 polymer ?
#
loop_
_entity_poly.entity_id
_entity_poly.type
_entity_poly.pdbx_seq_one_letter_code
_entity_poly.pdbx_strand_id
1 'polypeptide(L)'
;DIESLPMPEEKDFRDYILIFPIPNMPPVYVYLSKPPVKLFEVDLYRNFAGRLRNGTHADHMPSAAAVKKRLKRLNSKLTDAQLNQLSKDVAAIIIPAEIHQKLSATYGGRNSPIQIGQDEKDLKAAVNRDFNAIKPALKNYGATEEQLEKAQEKMHEINQKQRLYE
;
A
#
# COMPACT_ATOMS: atom_id res chain seq x y z
N ASP A 1 -37.24 -12.07 -14.92
CA ASP A 1 -36.29 -12.14 -13.79
C ASP A 1 -34.87 -12.08 -14.28
N ILE A 2 -34.05 -11.19 -13.71
CA ILE A 2 -32.60 -11.13 -13.96
C ILE A 2 -31.97 -12.01 -12.89
N GLU A 3 -31.60 -13.24 -13.23
CA GLU A 3 -30.79 -14.08 -12.35
C GLU A 3 -29.31 -13.68 -12.51
N SER A 4 -28.72 -13.16 -11.44
CA SER A 4 -27.27 -12.94 -11.34
C SER A 4 -26.68 -13.90 -10.30
N LEU A 5 -25.86 -14.85 -10.74
CA LEU A 5 -24.94 -15.62 -9.90
C LEU A 5 -23.50 -15.16 -10.21
N PRO A 6 -22.60 -15.02 -9.22
CA PRO A 6 -22.62 -15.61 -7.87
C PRO A 6 -22.62 -14.62 -6.67
N MET A 7 -22.57 -15.22 -5.46
CA MET A 7 -22.77 -14.74 -4.08
C MET A 7 -21.88 -13.56 -3.58
N PRO A 8 -22.31 -12.82 -2.52
CA PRO A 8 -21.71 -11.53 -2.11
C PRO A 8 -20.34 -11.55 -1.39
N GLU A 9 -19.64 -12.68 -1.29
CA GLU A 9 -18.47 -12.79 -0.39
C GLU A 9 -17.08 -12.62 -1.05
N GLU A 10 -17.01 -12.31 -2.35
CA GLU A 10 -15.74 -11.95 -3.00
C GLU A 10 -15.62 -10.42 -3.17
N LYS A 11 -14.69 -9.83 -2.40
CA LYS A 11 -14.54 -8.37 -2.24
C LYS A 11 -13.60 -7.71 -3.24
N ASP A 12 -12.96 -8.47 -4.14
CA ASP A 12 -11.84 -7.95 -4.93
C ASP A 12 -11.99 -8.04 -6.47
N PHE A 13 -12.97 -8.77 -7.00
CA PHE A 13 -13.29 -8.81 -8.43
C PHE A 13 -14.74 -9.23 -8.68
N ARG A 14 -15.37 -8.71 -9.73
CA ARG A 14 -16.67 -9.21 -10.23
C ARG A 14 -16.70 -9.14 -11.75
N ASP A 15 -16.89 -10.27 -12.40
CA ASP A 15 -17.23 -10.34 -13.80
C ASP A 15 -18.62 -10.95 -13.99
N TYR A 16 -19.33 -10.42 -14.97
CA TYR A 16 -20.70 -10.81 -15.26
C TYR A 16 -20.87 -10.99 -16.76
N ILE A 17 -21.58 -12.03 -17.14
CA ILE A 17 -22.20 -12.11 -18.46
C ILE A 17 -23.64 -11.67 -18.27
N LEU A 18 -23.96 -10.45 -18.69
CA LEU A 18 -25.32 -9.93 -18.66
C LEU A 18 -26.08 -10.48 -19.87
N ILE A 19 -27.10 -11.30 -19.60
CA ILE A 19 -28.05 -11.79 -20.60
C ILE A 19 -29.33 -10.96 -20.47
N PHE A 20 -29.68 -10.22 -21.51
CA PHE A 20 -30.86 -9.35 -21.49
C PHE A 20 -32.11 -10.10 -21.98
N PRO A 21 -33.26 -9.94 -21.32
CA PRO A 21 -34.52 -10.58 -21.74
C PRO A 21 -35.19 -9.80 -22.89
N ILE A 22 -34.39 -9.33 -23.85
CA ILE A 22 -34.89 -8.68 -25.06
C ILE A 22 -34.39 -9.45 -26.29
N PRO A 23 -35.22 -9.67 -27.31
CA PRO A 23 -34.82 -10.40 -28.52
C PRO A 23 -33.62 -9.74 -29.21
N ASN A 24 -32.73 -10.56 -29.76
CA ASN A 24 -31.58 -10.14 -30.59
C ASN A 24 -30.52 -9.26 -29.90
N MET A 25 -30.51 -9.17 -28.56
CA MET A 25 -29.37 -8.57 -27.85
C MET A 25 -28.33 -9.64 -27.50
N PRO A 26 -27.08 -9.54 -28.00
CA PRO A 26 -26.04 -10.48 -27.62
C PRO A 26 -25.69 -10.32 -26.12
N PRO A 27 -25.24 -11.40 -25.45
CA PRO A 27 -24.74 -11.30 -24.09
C PRO A 27 -23.60 -10.27 -23.97
N VAL A 28 -23.61 -9.49 -22.89
CA VAL A 28 -22.59 -8.46 -22.62
C VAL A 28 -21.68 -8.94 -21.51
N TYR A 29 -20.37 -9.01 -21.78
CA TYR A 29 -19.37 -9.24 -20.74
C TYR A 29 -19.06 -7.91 -20.02
N VAL A 30 -19.27 -7.87 -18.71
CA VAL A 30 -18.96 -6.73 -17.85
C VAL A 30 -17.90 -7.13 -16.85
N TYR A 31 -16.86 -6.32 -16.75
CA TYR A 31 -15.77 -6.48 -15.80
C TYR A 31 -15.71 -5.27 -14.86
N LEU A 32 -15.84 -5.52 -13.56
CA LEU A 32 -15.71 -4.50 -12.52
C LEU A 32 -14.37 -4.66 -11.81
N SER A 33 -13.51 -3.63 -11.94
CA SER A 33 -12.24 -3.54 -11.23
C SER A 33 -12.21 -2.34 -10.29
N LYS A 34 -11.37 -2.42 -9.26
CA LYS A 34 -11.06 -1.26 -8.42
C LYS A 34 -10.36 -0.19 -9.27
N PRO A 35 -10.61 1.10 -9.03
CA PRO A 35 -9.94 2.16 -9.76
C PRO A 35 -8.41 2.03 -9.62
N PRO A 36 -7.64 2.39 -10.65
CA PRO A 36 -6.18 2.38 -10.57
C PRO A 36 -5.69 3.27 -9.43
N VAL A 37 -4.48 2.98 -8.94
CA VAL A 37 -3.82 3.85 -7.97
C VAL A 37 -3.45 5.18 -8.61
N LYS A 38 -3.44 6.26 -7.81
CA LYS A 38 -2.99 7.59 -8.23
C LYS A 38 -1.57 7.85 -7.72
N LEU A 39 -0.77 8.59 -8.49
CA LEU A 39 0.56 8.98 -8.06
C LEU A 39 0.49 9.80 -6.76
N PHE A 40 1.37 9.49 -5.81
CA PHE A 40 1.42 10.05 -4.45
C PHE A 40 0.18 9.80 -3.60
N GLU A 41 -0.71 8.89 -4.02
CA GLU A 41 -1.78 8.42 -3.17
C GLU A 41 -1.20 7.72 -1.94
N VAL A 42 -1.73 8.08 -0.78
CA VAL A 42 -1.36 7.49 0.51
C VAL A 42 -2.58 6.82 1.13
N ASP A 43 -2.41 5.57 1.53
CA ASP A 43 -3.40 4.75 2.22
C ASP A 43 -2.70 3.60 2.98
N LEU A 44 -3.44 2.78 3.71
CA LEU A 44 -2.94 1.50 4.20
C LEU A 44 -2.51 0.63 3.02
N TYR A 45 -1.37 -0.05 3.13
CA TYR A 45 -0.87 -0.90 2.06
C TYR A 45 -1.91 -1.92 1.56
N ARG A 46 -2.67 -2.54 2.48
CA ARG A 46 -3.74 -3.49 2.10
C ARG A 46 -4.83 -2.88 1.21
N ASN A 47 -5.10 -1.59 1.32
CA ASN A 47 -6.16 -0.93 0.54
C ASN A 47 -5.79 -0.79 -0.94
N PHE A 48 -4.51 -0.96 -1.27
CA PHE A 48 -4.05 -1.01 -2.65
C PHE A 48 -4.14 -2.41 -3.29
N ALA A 49 -4.54 -3.45 -2.55
CA ALA A 49 -4.71 -4.79 -3.10
C ALA A 49 -5.81 -4.81 -4.18
N GLY A 50 -5.50 -5.42 -5.33
CA GLY A 50 -6.41 -5.51 -6.48
C GLY A 50 -6.53 -4.22 -7.31
N ARG A 51 -5.81 -3.14 -6.99
CA ARG A 51 -5.79 -1.90 -7.78
C ARG A 51 -4.66 -1.93 -8.80
N LEU A 52 -4.98 -1.55 -10.05
CA LEU A 52 -4.02 -1.48 -11.14
C LEU A 52 -2.92 -0.44 -10.82
N ARG A 53 -1.66 -0.80 -11.11
CA ARG A 53 -0.47 -0.04 -10.68
C ARG A 53 0.13 0.89 -11.74
N ASN A 54 -0.07 0.65 -13.04
CA ASN A 54 0.38 1.54 -14.13
C ASN A 54 1.81 2.09 -13.97
N GLY A 55 2.81 1.23 -13.75
CA GLY A 55 4.22 1.63 -13.63
C GLY A 55 4.60 2.28 -12.29
N THR A 56 3.73 2.22 -11.29
CA THR A 56 3.99 2.68 -9.91
C THR A 56 4.05 1.50 -8.94
N HIS A 57 4.63 1.73 -7.75
CA HIS A 57 4.63 0.77 -6.66
C HIS A 57 4.10 1.43 -5.38
N ALA A 58 3.55 0.61 -4.47
CA ALA A 58 3.32 1.03 -3.10
C ALA A 58 4.58 0.80 -2.28
N ASP A 59 5.09 1.88 -1.70
CA ASP A 59 6.24 1.88 -0.81
C ASP A 59 5.75 1.99 0.64
N HIS A 60 6.09 1.01 1.49
CA HIS A 60 5.69 1.00 2.90
C HIS A 60 6.60 1.93 3.70
N MET A 61 6.02 2.92 4.38
CA MET A 61 6.78 3.79 5.27
C MET A 61 6.11 3.81 6.65
N PRO A 62 6.76 3.25 7.69
CA PRO A 62 8.11 2.69 7.70
C PRO A 62 8.17 1.31 7.03
N SER A 63 9.38 0.80 6.75
CA SER A 63 9.54 -0.51 6.11
C SER A 63 8.78 -1.63 6.83
N ALA A 64 8.16 -2.54 6.06
CA ALA A 64 7.42 -3.68 6.62
C ALA A 64 8.29 -4.55 7.55
N ALA A 65 9.60 -4.66 7.29
CA ALA A 65 10.53 -5.39 8.15
C ALA A 65 10.67 -4.76 9.55
N ALA A 66 10.79 -3.43 9.64
CA ALA A 66 10.86 -2.72 10.92
C ALA A 66 9.56 -2.89 11.72
N VAL A 67 8.41 -2.81 11.05
CA VAL A 67 7.10 -3.03 11.69
C VAL A 67 6.98 -4.45 12.23
N LYS A 68 7.32 -5.47 11.42
CA LYS A 68 7.30 -6.86 11.88
C LYS A 68 8.19 -7.08 13.10
N LYS A 69 9.39 -6.49 13.11
CA LYS A 69 10.33 -6.60 14.23
C LYS A 69 9.77 -5.95 15.50
N ARG A 70 9.21 -4.73 15.38
CA ARG A 70 8.51 -4.03 16.48
C ARG A 70 7.35 -4.85 17.04
N LEU A 71 6.50 -5.41 16.18
CA LEU A 71 5.36 -6.23 16.59
C LEU A 71 5.81 -7.51 17.31
N LYS A 72 6.83 -8.20 16.79
CA LYS A 72 7.41 -9.39 17.43
C LYS A 72 8.05 -9.08 18.79
N ARG A 73 8.66 -7.90 18.94
CA ARG A 73 9.20 -7.40 20.21
C ARG A 73 8.10 -7.11 21.23
N LEU A 74 6.96 -6.56 20.79
CA LEU A 74 5.80 -6.28 21.64
C LEU A 74 5.04 -7.56 22.02
N ASN A 75 4.99 -8.55 21.13
CA ASN A 75 4.35 -9.83 21.39
C ASN A 75 5.12 -10.97 20.68
N SER A 76 5.93 -11.68 21.46
CA SER A 76 6.77 -12.78 20.96
C SER A 76 5.98 -13.97 20.45
N LYS A 77 4.69 -14.09 20.79
CA LYS A 77 3.81 -15.18 20.37
C LYS A 77 3.28 -15.03 18.94
N LEU A 78 3.39 -13.85 18.33
CA LEU A 78 2.93 -13.63 16.96
C LEU A 78 3.68 -14.55 15.98
N THR A 79 2.92 -15.27 15.16
CA THR A 79 3.48 -16.10 14.09
C THR A 79 3.90 -15.25 12.89
N ASP A 80 4.75 -15.78 12.02
CA ASP A 80 5.17 -15.07 10.81
C ASP A 80 3.98 -14.74 9.89
N ALA A 81 2.97 -15.61 9.85
CA ALA A 81 1.73 -15.34 9.11
C ALA A 81 0.96 -14.14 9.69
N GLN A 82 0.85 -14.05 11.02
CA GLN A 82 0.22 -12.91 11.69
C GLN A 82 1.02 -11.63 11.47
N LEU A 83 2.35 -11.68 11.59
CA LEU A 83 3.23 -10.54 11.31
C LEU A 83 3.10 -10.07 9.86
N ASN A 84 3.04 -10.99 8.90
CA ASN A 84 2.81 -10.66 7.49
C ASN A 84 1.47 -9.96 7.29
N GLN A 85 0.41 -10.39 7.97
CA GLN A 85 -0.90 -9.76 7.84
C GLN A 85 -0.96 -8.38 8.48
N LEU A 86 -0.41 -8.24 9.69
CA LEU A 86 -0.36 -6.96 10.42
C LEU A 86 0.56 -5.95 9.74
N SER A 87 1.64 -6.39 9.10
CA SER A 87 2.53 -5.48 8.36
C SER A 87 1.90 -4.83 7.13
N LYS A 88 0.72 -5.30 6.70
CA LYS A 88 -0.09 -4.65 5.65
C LYS A 88 -0.93 -3.50 6.19
N ASP A 89 -1.07 -3.38 7.51
CA ASP A 89 -1.77 -2.31 8.22
C ASP A 89 -0.79 -1.18 8.57
N VAL A 90 -0.06 -0.73 7.56
CA VAL A 90 0.97 0.31 7.62
C VAL A 90 0.73 1.26 6.45
N ALA A 91 0.98 2.56 6.66
CA ALA A 91 0.89 3.52 5.58
C ALA A 91 1.83 3.17 4.42
N ALA A 92 1.33 3.34 3.20
CA ALA A 92 2.13 3.24 2.00
C ALA A 92 1.80 4.39 1.05
N ILE A 93 2.82 4.83 0.31
CA ILE A 93 2.70 5.84 -0.73
C ILE A 93 2.89 5.22 -2.11
N ILE A 94 2.10 5.66 -3.07
CA ILE A 94 2.25 5.30 -4.48
C ILE A 94 3.31 6.17 -5.13
N ILE A 95 4.41 5.55 -5.57
CA ILE A 95 5.53 6.25 -6.21
C ILE A 95 5.93 5.55 -7.52
N PRO A 96 6.66 6.23 -8.43
CA PRO A 96 7.16 5.59 -9.65
C PRO A 96 7.99 4.35 -9.32
N ALA A 97 7.77 3.27 -10.06
CA ALA A 97 8.46 1.99 -9.82
C ALA A 97 9.98 2.15 -9.84
N GLU A 98 10.49 2.97 -10.77
CA GLU A 98 11.92 3.27 -10.90
C GLU A 98 12.51 3.91 -9.63
N ILE A 99 11.81 4.88 -9.02
CA ILE A 99 12.27 5.54 -7.79
C ILE A 99 12.25 4.56 -6.63
N HIS A 100 11.17 3.78 -6.49
CA HIS A 100 11.09 2.73 -5.47
C HIS A 100 12.25 1.75 -5.60
N GLN A 101 12.49 1.23 -6.81
CA GLN A 101 13.53 0.24 -7.10
C GLN A 101 14.96 0.76 -6.87
N LYS A 102 15.25 1.99 -7.30
CA LYS A 102 16.61 2.54 -7.27
C LYS A 102 16.95 3.15 -5.91
N LEU A 103 16.02 3.86 -5.28
CA LEU A 103 16.36 4.78 -4.18
C LEU A 103 15.76 4.39 -2.84
N SER A 104 14.61 3.71 -2.81
CA SER A 104 13.98 3.39 -1.53
C SER A 104 14.72 2.28 -0.79
N ALA A 105 14.93 2.48 0.52
CA ALA A 105 15.51 1.46 1.40
C ALA A 105 14.53 0.30 1.67
N THR A 106 13.25 0.52 1.42
CA THR A 106 12.17 -0.45 1.68
C THR A 106 12.02 -1.45 0.53
N TYR A 107 12.64 -1.18 -0.63
CA TYR A 107 12.57 -2.03 -1.80
C TYR A 107 13.41 -3.31 -1.64
N GLY A 108 12.80 -4.45 -1.97
CA GLY A 108 13.53 -5.71 -2.20
C GLY A 108 14.39 -6.20 -1.03
N GLY A 109 14.07 -5.83 0.22
CA GLY A 109 14.87 -6.23 1.38
C GLY A 109 16.21 -5.53 1.52
N ARG A 110 16.41 -4.37 0.87
CA ARG A 110 17.65 -3.57 0.95
C ARG A 110 17.92 -3.03 2.36
N ASN A 111 16.88 -2.89 3.19
CA ASN A 111 17.02 -2.39 4.55
C ASN A 111 17.93 -3.32 5.38
N SER A 112 19.02 -2.78 5.93
CA SER A 112 20.01 -3.57 6.66
C SER A 112 19.47 -4.05 8.01
N PRO A 113 19.94 -5.19 8.56
CA PRO A 113 19.53 -5.65 9.90
C PRO A 113 19.77 -4.62 11.01
N ILE A 114 20.84 -3.81 10.87
CA ILE A 114 21.18 -2.72 11.80
C ILE A 114 20.12 -1.63 11.73
N GLN A 115 19.80 -1.15 10.52
CA GLN A 115 18.79 -0.11 10.31
C GLN A 115 17.41 -0.58 10.75
N ILE A 116 17.01 -1.82 10.41
CA ILE A 116 15.74 -2.41 10.89
C ILE A 116 15.69 -2.42 12.42
N GLY A 117 16.81 -2.72 13.09
CA GLY A 117 16.92 -2.69 14.56
C GLY A 117 16.89 -1.30 15.18
N GLN A 118 17.21 -0.26 14.42
CA GLN A 118 17.04 1.14 14.83
C GLN A 118 15.59 1.59 14.57
N ASP A 119 15.09 1.34 13.36
CA ASP A 119 13.74 1.71 12.92
C ASP A 119 12.66 1.10 13.82
N GLU A 120 12.80 -0.16 14.26
CA GLU A 120 11.81 -0.79 15.15
C GLU A 120 11.66 -0.10 16.52
N LYS A 121 12.65 0.70 16.92
CA LYS A 121 12.65 1.44 18.19
C LYS A 121 11.94 2.77 18.04
N ASP A 122 12.01 3.37 16.85
CA ASP A 122 11.36 4.63 16.50
C ASP A 122 10.84 4.57 15.05
N LEU A 123 9.63 4.04 14.92
CA LEU A 123 8.94 3.91 13.64
C LEU A 123 8.59 5.28 13.02
N LYS A 124 8.47 6.35 13.83
CA LYS A 124 8.18 7.71 13.35
C LYS A 124 9.41 8.31 12.69
N ALA A 125 10.57 8.19 13.33
CA ALA A 125 11.84 8.57 12.73
C ALA A 125 12.15 7.77 11.45
N ALA A 126 11.79 6.47 11.43
CA ALA A 126 11.95 5.63 10.25
C ALA A 126 11.14 6.15 9.04
N VAL A 127 9.87 6.55 9.23
CA VAL A 127 9.06 7.18 8.16
C VAL A 127 9.75 8.42 7.61
N ASN A 128 10.20 9.31 8.49
CA ASN A 128 10.86 10.55 8.09
C ASN A 128 12.14 10.27 7.31
N ARG A 129 12.96 9.32 7.78
CA ARG A 129 14.20 8.91 7.10
C ARG A 129 13.92 8.33 5.72
N ASP A 130 13.00 7.35 5.62
CA ASP A 130 12.65 6.68 4.37
C ASP A 130 12.06 7.67 3.35
N PHE A 131 11.17 8.55 3.79
CA PHE A 131 10.54 9.55 2.92
C PHE A 131 11.55 10.59 2.44
N ASN A 132 12.37 11.14 3.35
CA ASN A 132 13.38 12.15 3.01
C ASN A 132 14.44 11.60 2.04
N ALA A 133 14.76 10.31 2.10
CA ALA A 133 15.70 9.68 1.17
C ALA A 133 15.21 9.71 -0.28
N ILE A 134 13.91 9.57 -0.51
CA ILE A 134 13.33 9.57 -1.87
C ILE A 134 12.77 10.93 -2.29
N LYS A 135 12.49 11.84 -1.34
CA LYS A 135 11.87 13.16 -1.57
C LYS A 135 12.53 13.95 -2.72
N PRO A 136 13.88 14.09 -2.82
CA PRO A 136 14.50 14.82 -3.93
C PRO A 136 14.19 14.21 -5.30
N ALA A 137 14.18 12.88 -5.41
CA ALA A 137 13.87 12.20 -6.66
C ALA A 137 12.40 12.35 -7.05
N LEU A 138 11.48 12.32 -6.07
CA LEU A 138 10.07 12.60 -6.32
C LEU A 138 9.85 14.03 -6.83
N LYS A 139 10.59 15.03 -6.29
CA LYS A 139 10.56 16.42 -6.80
C LYS A 139 11.08 16.51 -8.23
N ASN A 140 12.20 15.84 -8.53
CA ASN A 140 12.73 15.78 -9.90
C ASN A 140 11.78 15.07 -10.87
N TYR A 141 10.95 14.15 -10.38
CA TYR A 141 9.89 13.50 -11.16
C TYR A 141 8.67 14.41 -11.41
N GLY A 142 8.60 15.57 -10.76
CA GLY A 142 7.53 16.56 -10.93
C GLY A 142 6.56 16.67 -9.75
N ALA A 143 6.87 16.05 -8.59
CA ALA A 143 6.09 16.28 -7.38
C ALA A 143 6.30 17.71 -6.85
N THR A 144 5.21 18.39 -6.52
CA THR A 144 5.28 19.67 -5.79
C THR A 144 5.62 19.43 -4.32
N GLU A 145 6.18 20.44 -3.66
CA GLU A 145 6.45 20.35 -2.22
C GLU A 145 5.17 20.07 -1.42
N GLU A 146 4.08 20.78 -1.74
CA GLU A 146 2.78 20.63 -1.09
C GLU A 146 2.22 19.20 -1.20
N GLN A 147 2.35 18.55 -2.37
CA GLN A 147 1.92 17.16 -2.54
C GLN A 147 2.72 16.22 -1.63
N LEU A 148 4.03 16.44 -1.50
CA LEU A 148 4.91 15.59 -0.70
C LEU A 148 4.67 15.81 0.80
N GLU A 149 4.46 17.05 1.23
CA GLU A 149 4.12 17.37 2.61
C GLU A 149 2.78 16.74 3.02
N LYS A 150 1.73 16.91 2.20
CA LYS A 150 0.42 16.27 2.42
C LYS A 150 0.52 14.75 2.45
N ALA A 151 1.34 14.16 1.59
CA ALA A 151 1.55 12.71 1.59
C ALA A 151 2.25 12.25 2.88
N GLN A 152 3.29 12.95 3.32
CA GLN A 152 4.02 12.63 4.55
C GLN A 152 3.14 12.79 5.80
N GLU A 153 2.38 13.88 5.89
CA GLU A 153 1.42 14.11 6.97
C GLU A 153 0.38 12.99 7.03
N LYS A 154 -0.23 12.64 5.88
CA LYS A 154 -1.21 11.55 5.81
C LYS A 154 -0.62 10.20 6.21
N MET A 155 0.64 9.91 5.90
CA MET A 155 1.31 8.70 6.36
C MET A 155 1.44 8.67 7.89
N HIS A 156 1.78 9.80 8.51
CA HIS A 156 1.83 9.91 9.97
C HIS A 156 0.46 9.70 10.60
N GLU A 157 -0.59 10.36 10.08
CA GLU A 157 -1.95 10.18 10.59
C GLU A 157 -2.41 8.73 10.55
N ILE A 158 -2.17 8.03 9.42
CA ILE A 158 -2.55 6.62 9.27
C ILE A 158 -1.79 5.77 10.29
N ASN A 159 -0.49 5.93 10.40
CA ASN A 159 0.34 5.12 11.29
C ASN A 159 0.02 5.39 12.79
N GLN A 160 -0.34 6.63 13.15
CA GLN A 160 -0.88 6.97 14.47
C GLN A 160 -2.22 6.30 14.73
N LYS A 161 -3.15 6.30 13.76
CA LYS A 161 -4.43 5.57 13.86
C LYS A 161 -4.23 4.06 14.01
N GLN A 162 -3.18 3.50 13.40
CA GLN A 162 -2.75 2.10 13.59
C GLN A 162 -1.94 1.87 14.88
N ARG A 163 -1.75 2.90 15.71
CA ARG A 163 -1.01 2.86 16.99
C ARG A 163 0.44 2.37 16.84
N LEU A 164 1.07 2.64 15.70
CA LEU A 164 2.49 2.33 15.50
C LEU A 164 3.40 3.27 16.29
N TYR A 165 2.96 4.50 16.50
CA TYR A 165 3.59 5.54 17.32
C TYR A 165 2.59 6.66 17.65
N GLU A 166 3.01 7.59 18.51
CA GLU A 166 2.28 8.82 18.90
C GLU A 166 2.59 10.02 17.98
#